data_AF-A0A5J4S5C3-F1
#
_entry.id   AF-A0A5J4S5C3-F1
#
_cell.length_a   1.000
_cell.length_b   1.000
_cell.length_c   1.000
_cell.angle_alpha   90.00
_cell.angle_beta   90.00
_cell.angle_gamma   90.00
#
_symmetry.space_group_name_H-M   'P 1'
#
loop_
_entity.id
_entity.type
_entity.pdbx_description
1 polymer ?
#
loop_
_entity_poly.entity_id
_entity_poly.type
_entity_poly.pdbx_seq_one_letter_code
_entity_poly.pdbx_strand_id
1 'polypeptide(L)'
;MNQQSSKIPFYVKRSSTERIGVTFDFFKDNWKVILKYATWLILPVCVVQALFMDTIAGGMFERQLIQRAGETVLESFGAGMIASFIVIILCSLFTSVLLTSLLYALMQTYHGREEGLKGITISELKDKIIRNVKRSLRVILFYLALMFIVGVLLSYFNAITRLTLFLIVPLVCVCALPLALFTPYYLFENVGIIKAFTKSFRLGVATWGGVFVVVLILGIIGVILGGITSVPWYVAFVVKQLFIFNDVQSEVTVSAGYTIMLYLFTVIQLFGVCFANMFTVIGLAYQYSHAREKIDNVSVSSIDNFGQSS
;
A
#
# COMPACT_ATOMS: atom_id res chain seq x y z
N MET A 1 -35.87 -17.43 -6.28
CA MET A 1 -34.60 -18.16 -6.49
C MET A 1 -33.50 -17.36 -5.83
N ASN A 2 -33.00 -17.83 -4.68
CA ASN A 2 -31.93 -17.16 -3.95
C ASN A 2 -30.63 -17.23 -4.76
N GLN A 3 -30.17 -16.10 -5.31
CA GLN A 3 -28.78 -15.97 -5.73
C GLN A 3 -27.90 -15.99 -4.47
N GLN A 4 -27.55 -17.19 -4.00
CA GLN A 4 -26.31 -17.36 -3.28
C GLN A 4 -25.23 -16.87 -4.23
N SER A 5 -24.68 -15.66 -3.99
CA SER A 5 -23.46 -15.23 -4.68
C SER A 5 -22.45 -16.37 -4.54
N SER A 6 -22.15 -17.00 -5.67
CA SER A 6 -21.19 -18.08 -5.77
C SER A 6 -19.87 -17.55 -5.22
N LYS A 7 -19.44 -18.09 -4.08
CA LYS A 7 -18.23 -17.66 -3.38
C LYS A 7 -17.04 -17.69 -4.34
N ILE A 8 -16.26 -16.61 -4.37
CA ILE A 8 -15.13 -16.50 -5.28
C ILE A 8 -14.07 -17.53 -4.87
N PRO A 9 -13.69 -18.48 -5.74
CA PRO A 9 -12.70 -19.49 -5.41
C PRO A 9 -11.29 -18.89 -5.41
N PHE A 10 -10.43 -19.25 -4.45
CA PHE A 10 -9.13 -18.59 -4.33
C PHE A 10 -8.10 -19.08 -5.35
N TYR A 11 -7.74 -20.37 -5.31
CA TYR A 11 -6.72 -20.99 -6.16
C TYR A 11 -7.31 -21.46 -7.50
N VAL A 12 -7.36 -20.56 -8.48
CA VAL A 12 -7.88 -20.84 -9.82
C VAL A 12 -7.03 -20.16 -10.88
N LYS A 13 -6.81 -20.84 -12.02
CA LYS A 13 -6.15 -20.24 -13.19
C LYS A 13 -7.10 -19.23 -13.83
N ARG A 14 -6.65 -17.98 -13.95
CA ARG A 14 -7.43 -16.85 -14.47
C ARG A 14 -6.60 -16.05 -15.45
N SER A 15 -7.25 -15.47 -16.45
CA SER A 15 -6.63 -14.43 -17.28
C SER A 15 -6.34 -13.16 -16.46
N SER A 16 -5.47 -12.26 -16.93
CA SER A 16 -5.18 -11.01 -16.21
C SER A 16 -6.43 -10.16 -15.99
N THR A 17 -7.31 -10.09 -16.98
CA THR A 17 -8.58 -9.35 -16.93
C THR A 17 -9.53 -9.96 -15.89
N GLU A 18 -9.66 -11.28 -15.85
CA GLU A 18 -10.46 -11.96 -14.83
C GLU A 18 -9.93 -11.72 -13.42
N ARG A 19 -8.61 -11.66 -13.22
CA ARG A 19 -8.02 -11.35 -11.90
C ARG A 19 -8.36 -9.94 -11.43
N ILE A 20 -8.39 -8.98 -12.35
CA ILE A 20 -8.86 -7.62 -12.06
C ILE A 20 -10.35 -7.65 -11.75
N GLY A 21 -11.17 -8.36 -12.55
CA GLY A 21 -12.60 -8.55 -12.32
C GLY A 21 -12.91 -9.09 -10.92
N VAL A 22 -12.32 -10.21 -10.53
CA VAL A 22 -12.56 -10.81 -9.19
C VAL A 22 -12.04 -9.96 -8.04
N THR A 23 -11.07 -9.07 -8.30
CA THR A 23 -10.63 -8.07 -7.31
C THR A 23 -11.75 -7.08 -7.02
N PHE A 24 -12.40 -6.56 -8.08
CA PHE A 24 -13.55 -5.69 -7.96
C PHE A 24 -14.77 -6.41 -7.40
N ASP A 25 -15.06 -7.63 -7.83
CA ASP A 25 -16.19 -8.41 -7.32
C ASP A 25 -16.02 -8.70 -5.83
N PHE A 26 -14.83 -9.14 -5.40
CA PHE A 26 -14.54 -9.35 -3.98
C PHE A 26 -14.71 -8.06 -3.17
N PHE A 27 -14.20 -6.94 -3.67
CA PHE A 27 -14.37 -5.66 -3.00
C PHE A 27 -15.84 -5.27 -2.92
N LYS A 28 -16.56 -5.31 -4.05
CA LYS A 28 -17.97 -4.94 -4.18
C LYS A 28 -18.88 -5.82 -3.30
N ASP A 29 -18.61 -7.11 -3.20
CA ASP A 29 -19.44 -8.00 -2.38
C ASP A 29 -19.21 -7.80 -0.87
N ASN A 30 -18.06 -7.22 -0.49
CA ASN A 30 -17.63 -7.13 0.90
C ASN A 30 -17.31 -5.70 1.38
N TRP A 31 -17.64 -4.67 0.58
CA TRP A 31 -17.18 -3.29 0.79
C TRP A 31 -17.53 -2.73 2.18
N LYS A 32 -18.73 -3.02 2.70
CA LYS A 32 -19.16 -2.55 4.02
C LYS A 32 -18.26 -3.10 5.13
N VAL A 33 -17.90 -4.38 5.04
CA VAL A 33 -17.05 -5.06 6.03
C VAL A 33 -15.62 -4.55 5.91
N ILE A 34 -15.10 -4.46 4.68
CA ILE A 34 -13.76 -3.93 4.40
C ILE A 34 -13.63 -2.50 4.95
N LEU A 35 -14.55 -1.61 4.57
CA LEU A 35 -14.53 -0.22 5.02
C LEU A 35 -14.72 -0.10 6.53
N LYS A 36 -15.65 -0.83 7.14
CA LYS A 36 -15.84 -0.79 8.59
C LYS A 36 -14.54 -1.06 9.35
N TYR A 37 -13.84 -2.13 9.02
CA TYR A 37 -12.62 -2.50 9.71
C TYR A 37 -11.42 -1.65 9.29
N ALA A 38 -11.36 -1.21 8.04
CA ALA A 38 -10.32 -0.29 7.58
C ALA A 38 -10.46 1.08 8.26
N THR A 39 -11.66 1.65 8.35
CA THR A 39 -11.91 2.89 9.08
C THR A 39 -11.53 2.73 10.54
N TRP A 40 -11.95 1.65 11.19
CA TRP A 40 -11.64 1.43 12.61
C TRP A 40 -10.13 1.33 12.90
N LEU A 41 -9.36 0.69 12.00
CA LEU A 41 -7.94 0.41 12.22
C LEU A 41 -7.00 1.49 11.65
N ILE A 42 -7.33 2.04 10.48
CA ILE A 42 -6.44 2.90 9.68
C ILE A 42 -6.73 4.39 9.90
N LEU A 43 -8.00 4.78 10.07
CA LEU A 43 -8.37 6.20 10.24
C LEU A 43 -7.62 6.87 11.40
N PRO A 44 -7.43 6.24 12.59
CA PRO A 44 -6.65 6.86 13.66
C PRO A 44 -5.20 7.18 13.25
N VAL A 45 -4.58 6.34 12.42
CA VAL A 45 -3.23 6.57 11.91
C VAL A 45 -3.23 7.73 10.92
N CYS A 46 -4.23 7.83 10.04
CA CYS A 46 -4.39 8.96 9.12
C CYS A 46 -4.58 10.29 9.87
N VAL A 47 -5.35 10.30 10.95
CA VAL A 47 -5.57 11.46 11.84
C VAL A 47 -4.23 11.94 12.42
N VAL A 48 -3.44 11.03 12.99
CA VAL A 48 -2.11 11.39 13.53
C VAL A 48 -1.18 11.87 12.41
N GLN A 49 -1.14 11.17 11.28
CA GLN A 49 -0.27 11.50 10.16
C GLN A 49 -0.58 12.87 9.54
N ALA A 50 -1.86 13.26 9.52
CA ALA A 50 -2.29 14.56 8.99
C ALA A 50 -1.67 15.74 9.74
N LEU A 51 -1.49 15.64 11.07
CA LEU A 51 -0.89 16.70 11.89
C LEU A 51 0.51 17.09 11.40
N PHE A 52 1.31 16.10 11.00
CA PHE A 52 2.70 16.32 10.56
C PHE A 52 2.80 16.73 9.10
N MET A 53 1.83 16.32 8.27
CA MET A 53 1.78 16.70 6.86
C MET A 53 1.53 18.20 6.68
N ASP A 54 0.62 18.77 7.49
CA ASP A 54 0.34 20.20 7.47
C ASP A 54 1.56 21.03 7.91
N THR A 55 2.35 20.54 8.88
CA THR A 55 3.62 21.17 9.29
C THR A 55 4.64 21.21 8.16
N ILE A 56 4.78 20.12 7.39
CA ILE A 56 5.70 20.06 6.25
C ILE A 56 5.23 20.99 5.13
N ALA A 57 3.94 20.94 4.77
CA ALA A 57 3.41 21.77 3.69
C ALA A 57 3.53 23.27 4.00
N GLY A 58 3.25 23.68 5.24
CA GLY A 58 3.45 25.06 5.70
C GLY A 58 4.92 25.48 5.70
N GLY A 59 5.80 24.68 6.30
CA GLY A 59 7.22 25.01 6.39
C GLY A 59 7.95 25.02 5.04
N MET A 60 7.52 24.21 4.07
CA MET A 60 8.05 24.25 2.70
C MET A 60 7.64 25.54 1.99
N PHE A 61 6.41 26.01 2.20
CA PHE A 61 5.91 27.24 1.60
C PHE A 61 6.58 28.50 2.19
N GLU A 62 6.67 28.58 3.52
CA GLU A 62 7.34 29.69 4.21
C GLU A 62 8.78 29.89 3.72
N ARG A 63 9.51 28.79 3.52
CA ARG A 63 10.87 28.84 2.95
C ARG A 63 10.91 29.37 1.52
N GLN A 64 9.90 29.07 0.69
CA GLN A 64 9.80 29.65 -0.65
C GLN A 64 9.58 31.17 -0.59
N LEU A 65 8.86 31.67 0.41
CA LEU A 65 8.70 33.12 0.62
C LEU A 65 10.02 33.77 1.04
N ILE A 66 10.72 33.20 2.02
CA ILE A 66 12.03 33.70 2.50
C ILE A 66 13.05 33.72 1.35
N GLN A 67 13.12 32.65 0.56
CA GLN A 67 13.99 32.58 -0.61
C GLN A 67 13.65 33.66 -1.65
N ARG A 68 12.37 33.95 -1.87
CA ARG A 68 11.93 35.02 -2.77
C ARG A 68 12.21 36.42 -2.23
N ALA A 69 12.26 36.59 -0.90
CA ALA A 69 12.64 37.85 -0.25
C ALA A 69 14.14 38.18 -0.35
N GLY A 70 14.94 37.30 -0.98
CA GLY A 70 16.38 37.51 -1.17
C GLY A 70 17.22 37.12 0.04
N GLU A 71 16.61 36.53 1.06
CA GLU A 71 17.31 36.01 2.22
C GLU A 71 17.93 34.64 1.89
N THR A 72 19.19 34.45 2.30
CA THR A 72 19.89 33.18 2.14
C THR A 72 19.24 32.12 3.02
N VAL A 73 18.55 31.15 2.41
CA VAL A 73 18.10 29.93 3.08
C VAL A 73 19.31 29.01 3.27
N LEU A 74 20.25 29.44 4.12
CA LEU A 74 21.45 28.68 4.44
C LEU A 74 21.12 27.78 5.63
N GLU A 75 20.50 26.62 5.39
CA GLU A 75 20.63 25.41 6.24
C GLU A 75 19.71 24.26 5.78
N SER A 76 20.15 23.03 6.08
CA SER A 76 19.40 21.77 5.97
C SER A 76 17.96 21.85 6.51
N PHE A 77 17.09 20.91 6.11
CA PHE A 77 15.78 20.72 6.72
C PHE A 77 15.85 20.93 8.25
N GLY A 78 15.25 22.02 8.78
CA GLY A 78 15.26 22.27 10.22
C GLY A 78 14.76 21.05 11.02
N ALA A 79 15.29 20.84 12.22
CA ALA A 79 15.09 19.60 12.99
C ALA A 79 13.61 19.19 13.14
N GLY A 80 12.69 20.16 13.32
CA GLY A 80 11.25 19.91 13.37
C GLY A 80 10.67 19.34 12.06
N MET A 81 11.17 19.77 10.91
CA MET A 81 10.73 19.26 9.61
C MET A 81 11.28 17.84 9.34
N ILE A 82 12.54 17.58 9.73
CA ILE A 82 13.12 16.23 9.68
C ILE A 82 12.30 15.27 10.55
N ALA A 83 11.99 15.69 11.78
CA ALA A 83 11.15 14.91 12.69
C ALA A 83 9.78 14.61 12.07
N SER A 84 9.12 15.58 11.44
CA SER A 84 7.85 15.37 10.73
C SER A 84 7.98 14.40 9.57
N PHE A 85 9.07 14.44 8.79
CA PHE A 85 9.29 13.46 7.71
C PHE A 85 9.45 12.04 8.25
N ILE A 86 10.22 11.87 9.32
CA ILE A 86 10.41 10.57 9.98
C ILE A 86 9.06 10.04 10.47
N VAL A 87 8.25 10.87 11.13
CA VAL A 87 6.93 10.46 11.62
C VAL A 87 6.01 10.06 10.45
N ILE A 88 5.94 10.84 9.37
CA ILE A 88 5.14 10.51 8.19
C ILE A 88 5.57 9.18 7.57
N ILE A 89 6.88 8.94 7.45
CA ILE A 89 7.42 7.68 6.91
C ILE A 89 7.01 6.51 7.81
N LEU A 90 7.18 6.64 9.12
CA LEU A 90 6.81 5.60 10.08
C LEU A 90 5.29 5.33 10.08
N CYS A 91 4.46 6.37 10.08
CA CYS A 91 3.00 6.24 9.96
C CYS A 91 2.58 5.58 8.64
N SER A 92 3.24 5.92 7.53
CA SER A 92 2.96 5.32 6.22
C SER A 92 3.33 3.84 6.18
N LEU A 93 4.49 3.46 6.73
CA LEU A 93 4.89 2.07 6.89
C LEU A 93 3.90 1.31 7.77
N PHE A 94 3.56 1.86 8.93
CA PHE A 94 2.60 1.26 9.85
C PHE A 94 1.22 1.07 9.20
N THR A 95 0.74 2.08 8.48
CA THR A 95 -0.52 2.01 7.71
C THR A 95 -0.47 0.92 6.64
N SER A 96 0.61 0.82 5.86
CA SER A 96 0.75 -0.22 4.84
C SER A 96 0.73 -1.64 5.44
N VAL A 97 1.36 -1.83 6.60
CA VAL A 97 1.34 -3.10 7.35
C VAL A 97 -0.08 -3.42 7.78
N LEU A 98 -0.74 -2.50 8.48
CA LEU A 98 -2.08 -2.71 9.01
C LEU A 98 -3.08 -2.99 7.89
N LEU A 99 -3.04 -2.21 6.80
CA LEU A 99 -3.92 -2.37 5.65
C LEU A 99 -3.74 -3.74 4.99
N THR A 100 -2.50 -4.11 4.69
CA THR A 100 -2.19 -5.41 4.05
C THR A 100 -2.60 -6.58 4.96
N SER A 101 -2.26 -6.49 6.25
CA SER A 101 -2.58 -7.53 7.22
C SER A 101 -4.08 -7.70 7.42
N LEU A 102 -4.83 -6.60 7.47
CA LEU A 102 -6.30 -6.61 7.55
C LEU A 102 -6.92 -7.24 6.30
N LEU A 103 -6.55 -6.76 5.11
CA LEU A 103 -7.14 -7.26 3.85
C LEU A 103 -6.83 -8.74 3.64
N TYR A 104 -5.62 -9.19 3.94
CA TYR A 104 -5.30 -10.62 3.84
C TYR A 104 -5.96 -11.44 4.94
N ALA A 105 -6.15 -10.91 6.15
CA ALA A 105 -6.94 -11.60 7.18
C ALA A 105 -8.41 -11.75 6.77
N LEU A 106 -8.99 -10.72 6.15
CA LEU A 106 -10.33 -10.75 5.58
C LEU A 106 -10.40 -11.79 4.45
N MET A 107 -9.48 -11.76 3.49
CA MET A 107 -9.46 -12.77 2.41
C MET A 107 -9.27 -14.18 2.95
N GLN A 108 -8.38 -14.40 3.91
CA GLN A 108 -8.20 -15.72 4.57
C GLN A 108 -9.46 -16.18 5.29
N THR A 109 -10.25 -15.26 5.84
CA THR A 109 -11.49 -15.58 6.57
C THR A 109 -12.65 -15.82 5.62
N TYR A 110 -12.79 -14.99 4.58
CA TYR A 110 -13.74 -15.18 3.51
C TYR A 110 -13.60 -16.57 2.90
N HIS A 111 -12.38 -16.98 2.56
CA HIS A 111 -12.17 -18.29 1.95
C HIS A 111 -12.28 -19.44 2.95
N GLY A 112 -12.00 -19.23 4.24
CA GLY A 112 -12.13 -20.27 5.27
C GLY A 112 -13.56 -20.53 5.77
N ARG A 113 -14.50 -19.59 5.59
CA ARG A 113 -15.90 -19.72 6.05
C ARG A 113 -16.86 -19.98 4.88
N GLU A 114 -17.87 -20.82 5.06
CA GLU A 114 -18.90 -21.03 4.02
C GLU A 114 -19.68 -19.74 3.72
N GLU A 115 -20.00 -18.98 4.76
CA GLU A 115 -20.76 -17.71 4.66
C GLU A 115 -19.92 -16.51 4.18
N GLY A 116 -18.65 -16.71 3.84
CA GLY A 116 -17.73 -15.64 3.46
C GLY A 116 -17.46 -14.67 4.62
N LEU A 117 -17.78 -13.39 4.43
CA LEU A 117 -17.62 -12.34 5.46
C LEU A 117 -18.95 -11.89 6.09
N LYS A 118 -20.03 -12.66 5.93
CA LYS A 118 -21.29 -12.32 6.59
C LYS A 118 -21.17 -12.54 8.10
N GLY A 119 -21.60 -11.55 8.88
CA GLY A 119 -21.64 -11.62 10.33
C GLY A 119 -20.27 -11.68 11.03
N ILE A 120 -19.15 -11.37 10.36
CA ILE A 120 -17.84 -11.47 11.02
C ILE A 120 -17.70 -10.47 12.17
N THR A 121 -17.12 -10.95 13.26
CA THR A 121 -16.73 -10.13 14.40
C THR A 121 -15.23 -9.81 14.37
N ILE A 122 -14.83 -8.76 15.09
CA ILE A 122 -13.41 -8.38 15.18
C ILE A 122 -12.59 -9.45 15.93
N SER A 123 -13.18 -10.16 16.89
CA SER A 123 -12.51 -11.23 17.65
C SER A 123 -12.06 -12.37 16.74
N GLU A 124 -12.88 -12.74 15.75
CA GLU A 124 -12.53 -13.76 14.75
C GLU A 124 -11.37 -13.34 13.84
N LEU A 125 -11.21 -12.03 13.60
CA LEU A 125 -10.13 -11.50 12.76
C LEU A 125 -8.86 -11.22 13.54
N LYS A 126 -8.96 -10.90 14.84
CA LYS A 126 -7.88 -10.37 15.67
C LYS A 126 -6.60 -11.19 15.55
N ASP A 127 -6.69 -12.50 15.73
CA ASP A 127 -5.52 -13.37 15.71
C ASP A 127 -4.88 -13.46 14.33
N LYS A 128 -5.69 -13.49 13.26
CA LYS A 128 -5.20 -13.46 11.88
C LYS A 128 -4.54 -12.12 11.56
N ILE A 129 -5.12 -11.00 11.99
CA ILE A 129 -4.54 -9.66 11.82
C ILE A 129 -3.20 -9.59 12.54
N ILE A 130 -3.12 -9.95 13.83
CA ILE A 130 -1.88 -9.90 14.62
C ILE A 130 -0.81 -10.80 14.00
N ARG A 131 -1.18 -12.03 13.60
CA ARG A 131 -0.27 -12.93 12.89
C ARG A 131 0.25 -12.29 11.61
N ASN A 132 -0.63 -11.72 10.80
CA ASN A 132 -0.27 -11.11 9.54
C ASN A 132 0.57 -9.84 9.76
N VAL A 133 0.32 -9.04 10.79
CA VAL A 133 1.14 -7.87 11.16
C VAL A 133 2.57 -8.30 11.49
N LYS A 134 2.74 -9.31 12.35
CA LYS A 134 4.06 -9.86 12.68
C LYS A 134 4.80 -10.39 11.44
N ARG A 135 4.08 -11.00 10.50
CA ARG A 135 4.65 -11.48 9.24
C ARG A 135 5.01 -10.31 8.30
N SER A 136 4.14 -9.32 8.15
CA SER A 136 4.40 -8.10 7.36
C SER A 136 5.61 -7.32 7.86
N LEU A 137 5.79 -7.18 9.19
CA LEU A 137 6.96 -6.53 9.76
C LEU A 137 8.27 -7.23 9.37
N ARG A 138 8.28 -8.57 9.39
CA ARG A 138 9.43 -9.35 8.90
C ARG A 138 9.69 -9.15 7.40
N VAL A 139 8.64 -9.02 6.60
CA VAL A 139 8.74 -8.70 5.17
C VAL A 139 9.33 -7.30 4.95
N ILE A 140 8.94 -6.30 5.74
CA ILE A 140 9.52 -4.96 5.67
C ILE A 140 11.01 -4.99 6.01
N LEU A 141 11.41 -5.64 7.10
CA LEU A 141 12.82 -5.78 7.46
C LEU A 141 13.61 -6.47 6.35
N PHE A 142 13.02 -7.49 5.73
CA PHE A 142 13.63 -8.17 4.59
C PHE A 142 13.79 -7.24 3.36
N TYR A 143 12.77 -6.45 3.03
CA TYR A 143 12.86 -5.47 1.95
C TYR A 143 13.87 -4.37 2.24
N LEU A 144 13.96 -3.88 3.49
CA LEU A 144 14.97 -2.90 3.89
C LEU A 144 16.38 -3.47 3.70
N ALA A 145 16.62 -4.71 4.14
CA ALA A 145 17.90 -5.38 3.92
C ALA A 145 18.20 -5.57 2.42
N LEU A 146 17.20 -5.96 1.64
CA LEU A 146 17.34 -6.13 0.19
C LEU A 146 17.65 -4.79 -0.51
N MET A 147 16.95 -3.73 -0.17
CA MET A 147 17.19 -2.38 -0.71
C MET A 147 18.58 -1.87 -0.33
N PHE A 148 19.05 -2.15 0.89
CA PHE A 148 20.42 -1.83 1.29
C PHE A 148 21.45 -2.55 0.43
N ILE A 149 21.30 -3.87 0.23
CA ILE A 149 22.18 -4.66 -0.64
C ILE A 149 22.18 -4.12 -2.07
N VAL A 150 21.00 -3.87 -2.65
CA VAL A 150 20.86 -3.31 -3.99
C VAL A 150 21.52 -1.92 -4.07
N GLY A 151 21.33 -1.07 -3.07
CA GLY A 151 21.94 0.26 -3.02
C GLY A 151 23.48 0.22 -2.96
N VAL A 152 24.05 -0.69 -2.17
CA VAL A 152 25.50 -0.92 -2.13
C VAL A 152 26.02 -1.40 -3.49
N LEU A 153 25.32 -2.35 -4.12
CA LEU A 153 25.69 -2.85 -5.45
C LEU A 153 25.65 -1.73 -6.50
N LEU A 154 24.57 -0.93 -6.54
CA LEU A 154 24.45 0.20 -7.46
C LEU A 154 25.56 1.23 -7.23
N SER A 155 25.90 1.52 -5.99
CA SER A 155 26.99 2.44 -5.63
C SER A 155 28.35 1.91 -6.10
N TYR A 156 28.59 0.61 -5.92
CA TYR A 156 29.79 -0.07 -6.40
C TYR A 156 29.92 0.00 -7.93
N PHE A 157 28.86 -0.33 -8.68
CA PHE A 157 28.87 -0.26 -10.13
C PHE A 157 29.03 1.16 -10.67
N ASN A 158 28.40 2.15 -10.02
CA ASN A 158 28.59 3.56 -10.34
C ASN A 158 30.07 4.00 -10.22
N ALA A 159 30.80 3.48 -9.22
CA ALA A 159 32.21 3.80 -9.01
C ALA A 159 33.13 3.21 -10.09
N ILE A 160 32.73 2.11 -10.74
CA ILE A 160 33.49 1.51 -11.85
C ILE A 160 33.29 2.33 -13.13
N THR A 161 32.04 2.44 -13.60
CA THR A 161 31.71 3.20 -14.81
C THR A 161 30.25 3.63 -14.77
N ARG A 162 29.97 4.91 -15.01
CA ARG A 162 28.60 5.46 -15.09
C ARG A 162 27.70 4.74 -16.10
N LEU A 163 28.27 4.18 -17.17
CA LEU A 163 27.55 3.42 -18.20
C LEU A 163 26.93 2.12 -17.66
N THR A 164 27.49 1.52 -16.60
CA THR A 164 26.94 0.29 -16.00
C THR A 164 25.58 0.53 -15.32
N LEU A 165 25.34 1.73 -14.78
CA LEU A 165 24.03 2.08 -14.20
C LEU A 165 22.92 2.05 -15.25
N PHE A 166 23.20 2.49 -16.47
CA PHE A 166 22.23 2.48 -17.57
C PHE A 166 21.71 1.07 -17.89
N LEU A 167 22.54 0.04 -17.69
CA LEU A 167 22.16 -1.37 -17.91
C LEU A 167 21.53 -2.00 -16.67
N ILE A 168 22.08 -1.71 -15.48
CA ILE A 168 21.68 -2.37 -14.24
C ILE A 168 20.35 -1.83 -13.71
N VAL A 169 20.07 -0.54 -13.86
CA VAL A 169 18.82 0.05 -13.36
C VAL A 169 17.58 -0.57 -14.03
N PRO A 170 17.50 -0.68 -15.38
CA PRO A 170 16.40 -1.40 -16.02
C PRO A 170 16.28 -2.85 -15.57
N LEU A 171 17.40 -3.55 -15.40
CA LEU A 171 17.40 -4.94 -14.92
C LEU A 171 16.82 -5.04 -13.51
N VAL A 172 17.22 -4.16 -12.59
CA VAL A 172 16.67 -4.09 -11.22
C VAL A 172 15.16 -3.83 -11.28
N CYS A 173 14.69 -2.93 -12.15
CA CYS A 173 13.25 -2.68 -12.33
C CYS A 173 12.49 -3.93 -12.81
N VAL A 174 13.04 -4.66 -13.78
CA VAL A 174 12.44 -5.90 -14.29
C VAL A 174 12.41 -6.99 -13.20
N CYS A 175 13.47 -7.11 -12.41
CA CYS A 175 13.56 -8.06 -11.29
C CYS A 175 12.73 -7.65 -10.06
N ALA A 176 12.42 -6.37 -9.88
CA ALA A 176 11.60 -5.90 -8.77
C ALA A 176 10.14 -6.33 -8.92
N LEU A 177 9.62 -6.42 -10.14
CA LEU A 177 8.21 -6.79 -10.38
C LEU A 177 7.82 -8.15 -9.79
N PRO A 178 8.58 -9.25 -10.01
CA PRO A 178 8.34 -10.53 -9.35
C PRO A 178 8.24 -10.48 -7.82
N LEU A 179 8.89 -9.51 -7.17
CA LEU A 179 8.85 -9.36 -5.71
C LEU A 179 7.47 -8.97 -5.20
N ALA A 180 6.59 -8.42 -6.05
CA ALA A 180 5.22 -8.09 -5.67
C ALA A 180 4.44 -9.31 -5.14
N LEU A 181 4.84 -10.53 -5.52
CA LEU A 181 4.24 -11.77 -5.00
C LEU A 181 4.80 -12.23 -3.66
N PHE A 182 5.88 -11.65 -3.15
CA PHE A 182 6.50 -12.10 -1.91
C PHE A 182 5.61 -11.86 -0.69
N THR A 183 5.03 -10.67 -0.57
CA THR A 183 4.12 -10.33 0.53
C THR A 183 2.90 -11.26 0.59
N PRO A 184 2.08 -11.40 -0.48
CA PRO A 184 0.96 -12.34 -0.45
C PRO A 184 1.43 -13.77 -0.21
N TYR A 185 2.48 -14.25 -0.90
CA TYR A 185 2.99 -15.60 -0.66
C TYR A 185 3.33 -15.84 0.81
N TYR A 186 4.13 -14.96 1.42
CA TYR A 186 4.57 -15.13 2.80
C TYR A 186 3.43 -15.00 3.82
N LEU A 187 2.39 -14.20 3.55
CA LEU A 187 1.27 -14.01 4.48
C LEU A 187 0.21 -15.10 4.37
N PHE A 188 -0.03 -15.63 3.17
CA PHE A 188 -0.96 -16.73 2.96
C PHE A 188 -0.35 -18.09 3.33
N GLU A 189 0.97 -18.21 3.31
CA GLU A 189 1.65 -19.49 3.51
C GLU A 189 2.41 -19.57 4.82
N ASN A 190 2.27 -20.71 5.50
CA ASN A 190 3.01 -21.00 6.72
C ASN A 190 4.40 -21.58 6.40
N VAL A 191 5.24 -20.81 5.72
CA VAL A 191 6.64 -21.16 5.44
C VAL A 191 7.62 -20.12 5.99
N GLY A 192 8.90 -20.51 6.09
CA GLY A 192 10.00 -19.61 6.47
C GLY A 192 10.28 -18.52 5.42
N ILE A 193 10.83 -17.38 5.85
CA ILE A 193 10.93 -16.16 5.02
C ILE A 193 11.79 -16.35 3.76
N ILE A 194 12.94 -17.02 3.88
CA ILE A 194 13.83 -17.31 2.74
C ILE A 194 13.16 -18.24 1.73
N LYS A 195 12.48 -19.29 2.22
CA LYS A 195 11.75 -20.24 1.38
C LYS A 195 10.55 -19.57 0.68
N ALA A 196 9.88 -18.65 1.37
CA ALA A 196 8.83 -17.83 0.76
C ALA A 196 9.40 -16.96 -0.34
N PHE A 197 10.49 -16.23 -0.07
CA PHE A 197 11.12 -15.35 -1.04
C PHE A 197 11.52 -16.08 -2.33
N THR A 198 12.23 -17.20 -2.22
CA THR A 198 12.68 -17.94 -3.40
C THR A 198 11.51 -18.50 -4.20
N LYS A 199 10.50 -19.09 -3.52
CA LYS A 199 9.32 -19.61 -4.20
C LYS A 199 8.48 -18.50 -4.83
N SER A 200 8.23 -17.41 -4.12
CA SER A 200 7.45 -16.29 -4.65
C SER A 200 8.14 -15.60 -5.81
N PHE A 201 9.47 -15.47 -5.76
CA PHE A 201 10.24 -14.90 -6.85
C PHE A 201 10.16 -15.78 -8.10
N ARG A 202 10.32 -17.11 -7.96
CA ARG A 202 10.12 -18.07 -9.06
C ARG A 202 8.71 -17.95 -9.67
N LEU A 203 7.67 -17.87 -8.85
CA LEU A 203 6.29 -17.67 -9.31
C LEU A 203 6.12 -16.34 -10.03
N GLY A 204 6.71 -15.27 -9.50
CA GLY A 204 6.66 -13.93 -10.07
C GLY A 204 7.35 -13.87 -11.43
N VAL A 205 8.51 -14.51 -11.59
CA VAL A 205 9.21 -14.64 -12.88
C VAL A 205 8.38 -15.45 -13.87
N ALA A 206 7.86 -16.61 -13.45
CA ALA A 206 7.05 -17.47 -14.31
C ALA A 206 5.71 -16.83 -14.74
N THR A 207 5.25 -15.82 -14.01
CA THR A 207 4.01 -15.08 -14.30
C THR A 207 4.24 -13.58 -14.49
N TRP A 208 5.44 -13.20 -14.93
CA TRP A 208 5.92 -11.81 -14.95
C TRP A 208 4.93 -10.86 -15.63
N GLY A 209 4.46 -11.20 -16.85
CA GLY A 209 3.51 -10.36 -17.58
C GLY A 209 2.15 -10.23 -16.87
N GLY A 210 1.73 -11.27 -16.15
CA GLY A 210 0.53 -11.23 -15.32
C GLY A 210 0.68 -10.32 -14.11
N VAL A 211 1.83 -10.39 -13.43
CA VAL A 211 2.16 -9.50 -12.29
C VAL A 211 2.24 -8.06 -12.76
N PHE A 212 2.93 -7.80 -13.87
CA PHE A 212 3.04 -6.48 -14.47
C PHE A 212 1.67 -5.87 -14.77
N VAL A 213 0.78 -6.59 -15.49
CA VAL A 213 -0.54 -6.07 -15.84
C VAL A 213 -1.39 -5.77 -14.60
N VAL A 214 -1.39 -6.65 -13.60
CA VAL A 214 -2.17 -6.44 -12.37
C VAL A 214 -1.67 -5.22 -11.59
N VAL A 215 -0.35 -5.11 -11.38
CA VAL A 215 0.26 -3.98 -10.69
C VAL A 215 0.04 -2.67 -11.46
N LEU A 216 0.18 -2.70 -12.79
CA LEU A 216 0.00 -1.52 -13.63
C LEU A 216 -1.45 -1.02 -13.57
N ILE A 217 -2.43 -1.88 -13.85
CA ILE A 217 -3.82 -1.46 -13.96
C ILE A 217 -4.38 -1.03 -12.60
N LEU A 218 -4.18 -1.85 -11.56
CA LEU A 218 -4.65 -1.51 -10.22
C LEU A 218 -3.86 -0.36 -9.61
N GLY A 219 -2.57 -0.21 -9.97
CA GLY A 219 -1.75 0.95 -9.62
C GLY A 219 -2.27 2.25 -10.23
N ILE A 220 -2.61 2.24 -11.53
CA ILE A 220 -3.23 3.41 -12.20
C ILE A 220 -4.56 3.76 -11.53
N ILE A 221 -5.41 2.78 -11.27
CA ILE A 221 -6.66 2.99 -10.52
C ILE A 221 -6.36 3.60 -9.15
N GLY A 222 -5.34 3.08 -8.45
CA GLY A 222 -4.88 3.58 -7.17
C GLY A 222 -4.49 5.05 -7.22
N VAL A 223 -3.69 5.45 -8.21
CA VAL A 223 -3.26 6.84 -8.42
C VAL A 223 -4.44 7.76 -8.76
N ILE A 224 -5.35 7.33 -9.64
CA ILE A 224 -6.53 8.11 -10.02
C ILE A 224 -7.44 8.35 -8.80
N LEU A 225 -7.77 7.29 -8.06
CA LEU A 225 -8.62 7.39 -6.88
C LEU A 225 -7.94 8.22 -5.78
N GLY A 226 -6.66 8.00 -5.52
CA GLY A 226 -5.88 8.81 -4.58
C GLY A 226 -5.86 10.29 -4.99
N GLY A 227 -5.67 10.57 -6.28
CA GLY A 227 -5.73 11.92 -6.84
C GLY A 227 -7.07 12.60 -6.59
N ILE A 228 -8.19 11.93 -6.88
CA ILE A 228 -9.54 12.43 -6.63
C ILE A 228 -9.73 12.80 -5.16
N THR A 229 -9.30 11.94 -4.24
CA THR A 229 -9.43 12.21 -2.79
C THR A 229 -8.55 13.34 -2.28
N SER A 230 -7.50 13.70 -3.03
CA SER A 230 -6.57 14.78 -2.67
C SER A 230 -7.04 16.15 -3.18
N VAL A 231 -7.98 16.22 -4.13
CA VAL A 231 -8.45 17.48 -4.76
C VAL A 231 -8.91 18.52 -3.73
N PRO A 232 -9.77 18.20 -2.74
CA PRO A 232 -10.23 19.21 -1.78
C PRO A 232 -9.08 19.86 -1.01
N TRP A 233 -8.08 19.05 -0.63
CA TRP A 233 -6.89 19.55 0.07
C TRP A 233 -6.07 20.46 -0.84
N TYR A 234 -5.78 20.05 -2.08
CA TYR A 234 -5.00 20.89 -3.00
C TYR A 234 -5.68 22.23 -3.30
N VAL A 235 -7.00 22.22 -3.54
CA VAL A 235 -7.75 23.46 -3.80
C VAL A 235 -7.66 24.41 -2.61
N ALA A 236 -7.95 23.92 -1.40
CA ALA A 236 -7.83 24.73 -0.20
C ALA A 236 -6.38 25.18 0.04
N PHE A 237 -5.39 24.29 -0.12
CA PHE A 237 -4.00 24.65 0.08
C PHE A 237 -3.56 25.78 -0.86
N VAL A 238 -3.92 25.74 -2.14
CA VAL A 238 -3.63 26.80 -3.12
C VAL A 238 -4.32 28.11 -2.73
N VAL A 239 -5.60 28.07 -2.35
CA VAL A 239 -6.33 29.26 -1.90
C VAL A 239 -5.64 29.91 -0.70
N LYS A 240 -5.21 29.11 0.29
CA LYS A 240 -4.42 29.60 1.43
C LYS A 240 -3.16 30.32 0.98
N GLN A 241 -2.42 29.74 0.04
CA GLN A 241 -1.17 30.34 -0.44
C GLN A 241 -1.39 31.66 -1.18
N LEU A 242 -2.46 31.78 -1.97
CA LEU A 242 -2.79 33.03 -2.67
C LEU A 242 -3.07 34.18 -1.69
N PHE A 243 -3.78 33.92 -0.60
CA PHE A 243 -4.02 34.94 0.42
C PHE A 243 -2.73 35.40 1.09
N ILE A 244 -1.84 34.47 1.44
CA ILE A 244 -0.55 34.80 2.07
C ILE A 244 0.35 35.58 1.10
N PHE A 245 0.36 35.22 -0.19
CA PHE A 245 1.15 35.91 -1.21
C PHE A 245 0.70 37.35 -1.50
N ASN A 246 -0.60 37.62 -1.45
CA ASN A 246 -1.14 38.92 -1.83
C ASN A 246 -1.07 39.96 -0.72
N ASP A 247 -0.78 39.55 0.51
CA ASP A 247 -0.88 40.41 1.69
C ASP A 247 0.40 40.38 2.53
N VAL A 248 1.58 40.42 1.88
CA VAL A 248 2.90 40.32 2.53
C VAL A 248 3.15 41.40 3.60
N GLN A 249 2.34 42.47 3.62
CA GLN A 249 2.41 43.55 4.62
C GLN A 249 1.43 43.39 5.80
N SER A 250 0.44 42.51 5.69
CA SER A 250 -0.55 42.26 6.73
C SER A 250 -0.36 40.84 7.22
N GLU A 251 -0.24 40.62 8.54
CA GLU A 251 -0.31 39.27 9.11
C GLU A 251 -1.70 38.68 8.85
N VAL A 252 -1.94 38.13 7.65
CA VAL A 252 -3.17 37.38 7.37
C VAL A 252 -3.08 36.09 8.16
N THR A 253 -3.53 36.14 9.40
CA THR A 253 -3.78 34.97 10.21
C THR A 253 -4.94 34.21 9.56
N VAL A 254 -4.61 33.15 8.83
CA VAL A 254 -5.59 32.21 8.29
C VAL A 254 -6.47 31.73 9.45
N SER A 255 -7.80 31.83 9.30
CA SER A 255 -8.72 31.56 10.40
C SER A 255 -8.54 30.14 10.97
N ALA A 256 -8.79 29.98 12.27
CA ALA A 256 -8.73 28.67 12.92
C ALA A 256 -9.65 27.64 12.23
N GLY A 257 -10.84 28.06 11.78
CA GLY A 257 -11.77 27.21 11.03
C GLY A 257 -11.20 26.71 9.70
N TYR A 258 -10.45 27.55 8.98
CA TYR A 258 -9.80 27.16 7.74
C TYR A 258 -8.68 26.14 7.96
N THR A 259 -7.91 26.32 9.03
CA THR A 259 -6.86 25.37 9.42
C THR A 259 -7.46 24.01 9.80
N ILE A 260 -8.56 23.99 10.54
CA ILE A 260 -9.31 22.76 10.85
C ILE A 260 -9.83 22.11 9.56
N MET A 261 -10.37 22.89 8.62
CA MET A 261 -10.85 22.37 7.34
C MET A 261 -9.71 21.72 6.53
N LEU A 262 -8.56 22.38 6.42
CA LEU A 262 -7.39 21.83 5.75
C LEU A 262 -6.95 20.50 6.37
N TYR A 263 -6.86 20.47 7.70
CA TYR A 263 -6.52 19.26 8.43
C TYR A 263 -7.50 18.11 8.13
N LEU A 264 -8.81 18.37 8.13
CA LEU A 264 -9.82 17.36 7.78
C LEU A 264 -9.67 16.88 6.33
N PHE A 265 -9.36 17.77 5.39
CA PHE A 265 -9.04 17.38 4.01
C PHE A 265 -7.76 16.55 3.94
N THR A 266 -6.75 16.83 4.76
CA THR A 266 -5.54 16.00 4.90
C THR A 266 -5.89 14.59 5.37
N VAL A 267 -6.78 14.46 6.37
CA VAL A 267 -7.24 13.15 6.84
C VAL A 267 -8.00 12.40 5.74
N ILE A 268 -8.91 13.08 5.02
CA ILE A 268 -9.70 12.50 3.93
C ILE A 268 -8.80 11.99 2.81
N GLN A 269 -7.80 12.76 2.37
CA GLN A 269 -6.89 12.32 1.30
C GLN A 269 -6.03 11.12 1.75
N LEU A 270 -5.52 11.13 2.99
CA LEU A 270 -4.69 10.03 3.49
C LEU A 270 -5.50 8.73 3.56
N PHE A 271 -6.73 8.80 4.08
CA PHE A 271 -7.64 7.65 4.10
C PHE A 271 -8.07 7.24 2.67
N GLY A 272 -8.27 8.21 1.78
CA GLY A 272 -8.57 7.99 0.37
C GLY A 272 -7.49 7.25 -0.40
N VAL A 273 -6.22 7.58 -0.16
CA VAL A 273 -5.06 6.84 -0.68
C VAL A 273 -5.02 5.42 -0.12
N CYS A 274 -5.34 5.23 1.16
CA CYS A 274 -5.43 3.88 1.75
C CYS A 274 -6.54 3.06 1.09
N PHE A 275 -7.71 3.65 0.88
CA PHE A 275 -8.83 3.05 0.15
C PHE A 275 -8.42 2.64 -1.27
N ALA A 276 -7.78 3.54 -2.00
CA ALA A 276 -7.31 3.29 -3.35
C ALA A 276 -6.32 2.10 -3.40
N ASN A 277 -5.41 2.01 -2.42
CA ASN A 277 -4.45 0.91 -2.32
C ASN A 277 -5.07 -0.45 -1.99
N MET A 278 -6.31 -0.51 -1.48
CA MET A 278 -6.98 -1.78 -1.17
C MET A 278 -7.11 -2.66 -2.42
N PHE A 279 -7.42 -2.05 -3.57
CA PHE A 279 -7.56 -2.76 -4.84
C PHE A 279 -6.25 -3.47 -5.23
N THR A 280 -5.12 -2.76 -5.19
CA THR A 280 -3.81 -3.33 -5.50
C THR A 280 -3.44 -4.47 -4.55
N VAL A 281 -3.69 -4.32 -3.25
CA VAL A 281 -3.41 -5.36 -2.25
C VAL A 281 -4.23 -6.63 -2.53
N ILE A 282 -5.55 -6.49 -2.74
CA ILE A 282 -6.45 -7.62 -3.04
C ILE A 282 -6.07 -8.26 -4.39
N GLY A 283 -5.78 -7.45 -5.41
CA GLY A 283 -5.38 -7.95 -6.72
C GLY A 283 -4.08 -8.71 -6.73
N LEU A 284 -3.10 -8.30 -5.91
CA LEU A 284 -1.87 -9.05 -5.71
C LEU A 284 -2.12 -10.42 -5.05
N ALA A 285 -3.12 -10.54 -4.16
CA ALA A 285 -3.49 -11.83 -3.60
C ALA A 285 -4.10 -12.77 -4.66
N TYR A 286 -4.94 -12.27 -5.56
CA TYR A 286 -5.46 -13.07 -6.68
C TYR A 286 -4.42 -13.36 -7.77
N GLN A 287 -3.46 -12.44 -7.98
CA GLN A 287 -2.31 -12.69 -8.84
C GLN A 287 -1.42 -13.80 -8.25
N TYR A 288 -1.19 -13.76 -6.95
CA TYR A 288 -0.51 -14.82 -6.21
C TYR A 288 -1.24 -16.15 -6.33
N SER A 289 -2.55 -16.17 -6.06
CA SER A 289 -3.33 -17.42 -6.10
C SER A 289 -3.35 -18.04 -7.48
N HIS A 290 -3.46 -17.21 -8.52
CA HIS A 290 -3.30 -17.63 -9.92
C HIS A 290 -1.92 -18.21 -10.20
N ALA A 291 -0.85 -17.50 -9.82
CA ALA A 291 0.51 -17.94 -10.10
C ALA A 291 0.80 -19.29 -9.44
N ARG A 292 0.35 -19.45 -8.19
CA ARG A 292 0.48 -20.70 -7.45
C ARG A 292 -0.30 -21.82 -8.11
N GLU A 293 -1.54 -21.58 -8.52
CA GLU A 293 -2.33 -22.60 -9.22
C GLU A 293 -1.74 -22.96 -10.59
N LYS A 294 -1.26 -21.97 -11.35
CA LYS A 294 -0.69 -22.17 -12.69
C LYS A 294 0.59 -23.01 -12.65
N ILE A 295 1.46 -22.76 -11.67
CA ILE A 295 2.81 -23.34 -11.61
C ILE A 295 2.88 -24.56 -10.70
N ASP A 296 2.15 -24.57 -9.59
CA ASP A 296 2.22 -25.64 -8.58
C ASP A 296 0.96 -26.56 -8.58
N ASN A 297 -0.05 -26.32 -9.44
CA ASN A 297 -1.29 -27.12 -9.58
C ASN A 297 -1.96 -27.49 -8.25
N VAL A 298 -2.11 -26.49 -7.37
CA VAL A 298 -2.52 -26.69 -5.97
C VAL A 298 -3.91 -27.33 -5.87
N SER A 299 -4.85 -26.98 -6.77
CA SER A 299 -6.22 -27.52 -6.77
C SER A 299 -6.30 -29.05 -6.83
N VAL A 300 -5.38 -29.71 -7.54
CA VAL A 300 -5.31 -31.17 -7.63
C VAL A 300 -4.72 -31.77 -6.36
N SER A 301 -3.67 -31.15 -5.80
CA SER A 301 -3.02 -31.62 -4.56
C SER A 301 -3.86 -31.44 -3.28
N SER A 302 -4.84 -30.53 -3.30
CA SER A 302 -5.78 -30.38 -2.19
C SER A 302 -6.83 -31.49 -2.13
N ILE A 303 -7.20 -32.09 -3.28
CA ILE A 303 -8.18 -33.20 -3.31
C ILE A 303 -7.65 -34.42 -2.53
N ASP A 304 -6.34 -34.70 -2.62
CA ASP A 304 -5.72 -35.82 -1.88
C ASP A 304 -5.50 -35.53 -0.38
N ASN A 305 -5.36 -34.25 0.01
CA ASN A 305 -5.11 -33.85 1.39
C ASN A 305 -6.38 -33.59 2.23
N PHE A 306 -7.55 -33.44 1.61
CA PHE A 306 -8.82 -33.26 2.33
C PHE A 306 -9.34 -34.55 2.99
N GLY A 307 -8.72 -35.71 2.74
CA GLY A 307 -9.05 -36.99 3.38
C GLY A 307 -8.23 -37.33 4.63
N GLN A 308 -7.31 -36.48 5.08
CA GLN A 308 -6.35 -36.83 6.14
C GLN A 308 -6.22 -35.83 7.31
N SER A 309 -7.20 -34.96 7.53
CA SER A 309 -7.31 -34.23 8.81
C SER A 309 -8.64 -34.50 9.50
N SER A 310 -8.72 -35.68 10.11
CA SER A 310 -9.56 -36.00 11.27
C SER A 310 -8.73 -35.82 12.53
#